data_AF-A0A9P3B3G0-F1
#
_entry.id   AF-A0A9P3B3G0-F1
#
_cell.length_a   1.000
_cell.length_b   1.000
_cell.length_c   1.000
_cell.angle_alpha   90.00
_cell.angle_beta   90.00
_cell.angle_gamma   90.00
#
_symmetry.space_group_name_H-M   'P 1'
#
loop_
_entity.id
_entity.type
_entity.pdbx_description
1 polymer ?
#
loop_
_entity_poly.entity_id
_entity_poly.type
_entity_poly.pdbx_seq_one_letter_code
_entity_poly.pdbx_strand_id
1 'polypeptide(L)'
;MALIMHILKHDTGRAAVVLPDGFLFGEGVKSTLKRELLEGFNLHTIVRLPKGVFAPYTSIATNILFFEKGDPTKEVWFFEHPYPEAYKSYSRSKPLTIAEFDREKAWWGGTARQGREANEYAWKVSAEEIAARNYNLDCKNPHQLAVTHSDPEALWQDYQALVRQLEAAQNALKTELLSALAGHA
;
A
#
# COMPACT_ATOMS: atom_id res chain seq x y z
N MET A 1 11.07 10.76 -7.38
CA MET A 1 11.03 11.54 -6.12
C MET A 1 12.08 12.64 -6.10
N ALA A 2 13.38 12.30 -6.09
CA ALA A 2 14.48 13.29 -6.04
C ALA A 2 14.35 14.43 -7.06
N LEU A 3 14.08 14.12 -8.34
CA LEU A 3 13.89 15.14 -9.38
C LEU A 3 12.74 16.10 -9.05
N ILE A 4 11.61 15.59 -8.55
CA ILE A 4 10.43 16.40 -8.23
C ILE A 4 10.76 17.38 -7.09
N MET A 5 11.42 16.90 -6.05
CA MET A 5 11.90 17.71 -4.93
C MET A 5 12.86 18.82 -5.41
N HIS A 6 13.74 18.50 -6.36
CA HIS A 6 14.70 19.44 -6.93
C HIS A 6 14.03 20.56 -7.73
N ILE A 7 13.08 20.24 -8.62
CA ILE A 7 12.46 21.21 -9.54
C ILE A 7 11.36 22.06 -8.89
N LEU A 8 10.86 21.67 -7.72
CA LEU A 8 9.84 22.43 -7.01
C LEU A 8 10.36 23.83 -6.64
N LYS A 9 9.58 24.86 -6.99
CA LYS A 9 9.85 26.25 -6.63
C LYS A 9 9.80 26.42 -5.11
N HIS A 10 10.73 27.20 -4.58
CA HIS A 10 10.76 27.54 -3.15
C HIS A 10 9.46 28.28 -2.76
N ASP A 11 8.93 27.98 -1.57
CA ASP A 11 7.73 28.56 -0.90
C ASP A 11 6.37 28.47 -1.63
N THR A 12 6.36 28.07 -2.89
CA THR A 12 5.13 28.04 -3.73
C THR A 12 4.92 26.70 -4.42
N GLY A 13 5.97 25.87 -4.49
CA GLY A 13 5.91 24.56 -5.12
C GLY A 13 5.04 23.59 -4.33
N ARG A 14 4.08 22.97 -5.02
CA ARG A 14 3.26 21.88 -4.47
C ARG A 14 3.28 20.70 -5.44
N ALA A 15 3.30 19.49 -4.92
CA ALA A 15 3.29 18.28 -5.72
C ALA A 15 2.38 17.21 -5.11
N ALA A 16 1.77 16.42 -6.00
CA ALA A 16 1.14 15.16 -5.68
C ALA A 16 1.85 14.07 -6.49
N VAL A 17 2.43 13.07 -5.83
CA VAL A 17 3.25 12.05 -6.49
C VAL A 17 2.74 10.67 -6.16
N VAL A 18 2.45 9.88 -7.19
CA VAL A 18 2.05 8.47 -7.05
C VAL A 18 3.30 7.58 -6.95
N LEU A 19 3.38 6.78 -5.90
CA LEU A 19 4.50 5.88 -5.64
C LEU A 19 4.00 4.50 -5.13
N PRO A 20 4.68 3.39 -5.46
CA PRO A 20 4.37 2.09 -4.87
C PRO A 20 4.75 2.04 -3.38
N ASP A 21 4.13 1.12 -2.63
CA ASP A 21 4.42 0.88 -1.21
C ASP A 21 5.92 0.70 -0.92
N GLY A 22 6.67 0.11 -1.85
CA GLY A 22 8.12 -0.10 -1.73
C GLY A 22 8.96 1.17 -1.57
N PHE A 23 8.41 2.35 -1.81
CA PHE A 23 9.04 3.61 -1.42
C PHE A 23 8.86 3.91 0.08
N LEU A 24 7.68 3.65 0.64
CA LEU A 24 7.32 4.01 2.02
C LEU A 24 8.19 3.26 3.04
N PHE A 25 8.32 1.95 2.89
CA PHE A 25 9.10 1.10 3.80
C PHE A 25 10.54 0.85 3.34
N GLY A 26 10.90 1.24 2.12
CA GLY A 26 12.23 0.98 1.58
C GLY A 26 13.33 1.68 2.37
N GLU A 27 14.47 1.00 2.53
CA GLU A 27 15.62 1.46 3.30
C GLU A 27 16.77 1.98 2.43
N GLY A 28 17.89 2.38 3.06
CA GLY A 28 19.08 2.88 2.38
C GLY A 28 18.86 4.26 1.75
N VAL A 29 19.13 4.39 0.45
CA VAL A 29 18.94 5.65 -0.32
C VAL A 29 17.50 6.18 -0.18
N LYS A 30 16.51 5.29 -0.07
CA LYS A 30 15.11 5.68 0.12
C LYS A 30 14.88 6.32 1.49
N SER A 31 15.54 5.86 2.54
CA SER A 31 15.48 6.50 3.87
C SER A 31 16.05 7.91 3.83
N THR A 32 17.17 8.12 3.12
CA THR A 32 17.74 9.46 2.92
C THR A 32 16.76 10.39 2.20
N LEU A 33 16.11 9.92 1.14
CA LEU A 33 15.10 10.72 0.42
C LEU A 33 13.86 11.02 1.27
N LYS A 34 13.41 10.08 2.10
CA LYS A 34 12.28 10.29 3.01
C LYS A 34 12.64 11.29 4.11
N ARG A 35 13.87 11.25 4.63
CA ARG A 35 14.37 12.27 5.55
C ARG A 35 14.38 13.65 4.92
N GLU A 36 15.00 13.78 3.75
CA GLU A 36 15.05 15.06 3.01
C GLU A 36 13.63 15.58 2.70
N LEU A 37 12.70 14.68 2.40
CA LEU A 37 11.29 15.03 2.21
C LEU A 37 10.65 15.60 3.48
N LEU A 38 10.88 14.99 4.66
CA LEU A 38 10.30 15.49 5.90
C LEU A 38 10.97 16.78 6.39
N GLU A 39 12.27 16.94 6.17
CA GLU A 39 13.04 18.09 6.63
C GLU A 39 12.88 19.33 5.72
N GLY A 40 12.81 19.13 4.39
CA GLY A 40 12.77 20.23 3.42
C GLY A 40 11.40 20.54 2.83
N PHE A 41 10.38 19.72 3.15
CA PHE A 41 9.04 19.86 2.60
C PHE A 41 8.00 19.59 3.69
N ASN A 42 6.82 20.14 3.47
CA ASN A 42 5.63 19.89 4.27
C ASN A 42 4.83 18.75 3.62
N LEU A 43 5.17 17.50 3.94
CA LEU A 43 4.42 16.31 3.58
C LEU A 43 3.16 16.23 4.44
N HIS A 44 2.11 16.90 3.99
CA HIS A 44 0.92 17.09 4.80
C HIS A 44 -0.07 15.91 4.70
N THR A 45 -0.06 15.13 3.61
CA THR A 45 -1.04 14.07 3.39
C THR A 45 -0.52 12.94 2.51
N ILE A 46 -0.80 11.69 2.91
CA ILE A 46 -0.57 10.47 2.13
C ILE A 46 -1.92 9.77 1.96
N VAL A 47 -2.37 9.61 0.73
CA VAL A 47 -3.55 8.79 0.41
C VAL A 47 -3.07 7.40 -0.02
N ARG A 48 -3.45 6.38 0.73
CA ARG A 48 -3.16 4.98 0.43
C ARG A 48 -4.25 4.42 -0.47
N LEU A 49 -3.88 3.97 -1.65
CA LEU A 49 -4.80 3.35 -2.58
C LEU A 49 -4.79 1.82 -2.43
N PRO A 50 -5.93 1.16 -2.67
CA PRO A 50 -5.99 -0.29 -2.67
C PRO A 50 -5.15 -0.94 -3.77
N LYS A 51 -5.03 -2.26 -3.70
CA LYS A 51 -4.31 -3.06 -4.69
C LYS A 51 -5.07 -3.10 -6.02
N GLY A 52 -4.34 -3.26 -7.11
CA GLY A 52 -4.93 -3.40 -8.44
C GLY A 52 -5.40 -2.10 -9.07
N VAL A 53 -5.16 -0.91 -8.50
CA VAL A 53 -5.65 0.35 -9.09
C VAL A 53 -5.05 0.64 -10.47
N PHE A 54 -3.75 0.40 -10.65
CA PHE A 54 -3.04 0.73 -11.89
C PHE A 54 -2.88 -0.48 -12.79
N ALA A 55 -3.14 -0.32 -14.10
CA ALA A 55 -2.78 -1.31 -15.11
C ALA A 55 -1.27 -1.64 -15.03
N PRO A 56 -0.86 -2.92 -15.03
CA PRO A 56 -1.61 -4.12 -15.39
C PRO A 56 -2.43 -4.79 -14.25
N TYR A 57 -2.93 -4.02 -13.28
CA TYR A 57 -3.73 -4.46 -12.12
C TYR A 57 -2.94 -5.35 -11.17
N THR A 58 -1.70 -4.92 -10.86
CA THR A 58 -0.81 -5.67 -9.98
C THR A 58 -1.31 -5.66 -8.52
N SER A 59 -0.85 -6.63 -7.74
CA SER A 59 -1.13 -6.71 -6.30
C SER A 59 -0.35 -5.68 -5.46
N ILE A 60 0.41 -4.79 -6.10
CA ILE A 60 1.23 -3.76 -5.45
C ILE A 60 0.32 -2.58 -5.12
N ALA A 61 0.18 -2.29 -3.83
CA ALA A 61 -0.52 -1.08 -3.38
C ALA A 61 0.31 0.17 -3.71
N THR A 62 -0.39 1.28 -3.91
CA THR A 62 0.20 2.55 -4.33
C THR A 62 -0.30 3.67 -3.42
N ASN A 63 0.47 4.74 -3.34
CA ASN A 63 0.22 5.85 -2.44
C ASN A 63 0.39 7.16 -3.21
N ILE A 64 -0.43 8.14 -2.87
CA ILE A 64 -0.32 9.50 -3.37
C ILE A 64 0.22 10.37 -2.24
N LEU A 65 1.43 10.88 -2.41
CA LEU A 65 2.07 11.79 -1.46
C LEU A 65 1.79 13.23 -1.88
N PHE A 66 1.20 14.02 -0.99
CA PHE A 66 0.96 15.44 -1.20
C PHE A 66 1.87 16.26 -0.29
N PHE A 67 2.70 17.11 -0.90
CA PHE A 67 3.69 17.89 -0.18
C PHE A 67 3.97 19.23 -0.84
N GLU A 68 4.47 20.16 -0.03
CA GLU A 68 4.76 21.54 -0.41
C GLU A 68 6.20 21.89 -0.04
N LYS A 69 6.91 22.66 -0.87
CA LYS A 69 8.28 23.08 -0.59
C LYS A 69 8.26 24.34 0.27
N GLY A 70 9.06 24.36 1.33
CA GLY A 70 9.11 25.46 2.29
C GLY A 70 9.32 24.91 3.68
N ASP A 71 8.26 24.89 4.49
CA ASP A 71 8.33 24.44 5.88
C ASP A 71 8.58 22.93 6.03
N PRO A 72 9.30 22.51 7.08
CA PRO A 72 9.45 21.10 7.44
C PRO A 72 8.11 20.46 7.83
N THR A 73 8.01 19.15 7.61
CA THR A 73 6.87 18.35 8.02
C THR A 73 6.81 18.26 9.55
N LYS A 74 5.64 18.56 10.12
CA LYS A 74 5.35 18.39 11.56
C LYS A 74 4.51 17.16 11.82
N GLU A 75 3.46 16.99 11.03
CA GLU A 75 2.50 15.90 11.11
C GLU A 75 2.08 15.50 9.69
N VAL A 76 1.88 14.20 9.49
CA VAL A 76 1.40 13.64 8.23
C VAL A 76 0.02 13.04 8.47
N TRP A 77 -0.95 13.48 7.68
CA TRP A 77 -2.22 12.76 7.61
C TRP A 77 -2.11 11.57 6.68
N PHE A 78 -2.63 10.44 7.12
CA PHE A 78 -2.86 9.29 6.28
C PHE A 78 -4.35 9.16 6.01
N PHE A 79 -4.70 8.81 4.78
CA PHE A 79 -6.06 8.45 4.41
C PHE A 79 -6.02 7.12 3.67
N GLU A 80 -6.72 6.12 4.18
CA GLU A 80 -6.85 4.82 3.54
C GLU A 80 -8.12 4.78 2.69
N HIS A 81 -7.94 4.83 1.37
CA HIS A 81 -9.05 4.74 0.43
C HIS A 81 -9.61 3.31 0.45
N PRO A 82 -10.87 3.08 0.87
CA PRO A 82 -11.44 1.74 0.92
C PRO A 82 -11.89 1.28 -0.46
N TYR A 83 -12.11 -0.02 -0.61
CA TYR A 83 -12.85 -0.52 -1.76
C TYR A 83 -14.34 -0.15 -1.65
N PRO A 84 -15.05 -0.02 -2.78
CA PRO A 84 -16.51 -0.11 -2.80
C PRO A 84 -17.00 -1.42 -2.16
N GLU A 85 -18.18 -1.42 -1.53
CA GLU A 85 -18.72 -2.56 -0.76
C GLU A 85 -18.75 -3.90 -1.52
N ALA A 86 -18.84 -3.86 -2.85
CA ALA A 86 -18.88 -5.06 -3.71
C ALA A 86 -17.51 -5.49 -4.28
N TYR A 87 -16.42 -4.79 -3.95
CA TYR A 87 -15.13 -4.93 -4.62
C TYR A 87 -14.11 -5.57 -3.67
N LYS A 88 -13.42 -6.61 -4.16
CA LYS A 88 -12.26 -7.20 -3.48
C LYS A 88 -10.93 -6.75 -4.11
N SER A 89 -10.98 -6.30 -5.35
CA SER A 89 -9.87 -5.74 -6.12
C SER A 89 -10.40 -4.96 -7.33
N TYR A 90 -9.59 -4.02 -7.82
CA TYR A 90 -9.83 -3.37 -9.12
C TYR A 90 -9.36 -4.25 -10.27
N SER A 91 -10.01 -4.11 -11.43
CA SER A 91 -9.67 -4.84 -12.67
C SER A 91 -10.04 -4.02 -13.90
N ARG A 92 -9.72 -4.52 -15.09
CA ARG A 92 -10.12 -3.87 -16.35
C ARG A 92 -11.63 -3.64 -16.46
N SER A 93 -12.44 -4.57 -15.95
CA SER A 93 -13.91 -4.46 -15.98
C SER A 93 -14.47 -3.66 -14.79
N LYS A 94 -13.65 -3.42 -13.76
CA LYS A 94 -14.00 -2.73 -12.53
C LYS A 94 -12.90 -1.71 -12.22
N PRO A 95 -12.76 -0.63 -13.01
CA PRO A 95 -11.73 0.36 -12.81
C PRO A 95 -12.07 1.28 -11.63
N LEU A 96 -11.04 1.90 -11.05
CA LEU A 96 -11.21 3.00 -10.10
C LEU A 96 -11.82 4.21 -10.80
N THR A 97 -12.85 4.81 -10.20
CA THR A 97 -13.56 5.97 -10.71
C THR A 97 -13.33 7.21 -9.86
N ILE A 98 -13.51 8.40 -10.45
CA ILE A 98 -13.26 9.67 -9.74
C ILE A 98 -14.26 9.96 -8.62
N ALA A 99 -15.45 9.37 -8.69
CA ALA A 99 -16.51 9.51 -7.69
C ALA A 99 -16.14 8.78 -6.38
N GLU A 100 -15.32 7.73 -6.46
CA GLU A 100 -14.85 7.02 -5.27
C GLU A 100 -13.99 7.91 -4.37
N PHE A 101 -13.40 8.98 -4.93
CA PHE A 101 -12.62 9.97 -4.17
C PHE A 101 -13.48 11.06 -3.49
N ASP A 102 -14.80 11.01 -3.58
CA ASP A 102 -15.66 12.05 -3.01
C ASP A 102 -15.57 12.08 -1.47
N ARG A 103 -15.27 10.93 -0.84
CA ARG A 103 -15.02 10.85 0.60
C ARG A 103 -13.76 11.65 0.98
N GLU A 104 -12.66 11.45 0.27
CA GLU A 104 -11.41 12.17 0.48
C GLU A 104 -11.58 13.65 0.22
N LYS A 105 -12.27 14.02 -0.87
CA LYS A 105 -12.55 15.42 -1.21
C LYS A 105 -13.37 16.13 -0.13
N ALA A 106 -14.40 15.46 0.39
CA ALA A 106 -15.23 15.99 1.47
C ALA A 106 -14.43 16.17 2.77
N TRP A 107 -13.57 15.21 3.09
CA TRP A 107 -12.70 15.26 4.27
C TRP A 107 -11.55 16.27 4.14
N TRP A 108 -11.08 16.56 2.92
CA TRP A 108 -9.84 17.30 2.65
C TRP A 108 -9.75 18.68 3.33
N GLY A 109 -10.88 19.37 3.52
CA GLY A 109 -10.91 20.69 4.15
C GLY A 109 -10.48 21.84 3.23
N GLY A 110 -10.64 21.67 1.91
CA GLY A 110 -10.28 22.68 0.90
C GLY A 110 -8.77 22.95 0.81
N THR A 111 -8.39 24.07 0.17
CA THR A 111 -6.98 24.44 -0.02
C THR A 111 -6.26 24.72 1.30
N ALA A 112 -6.97 25.23 2.30
CA ALA A 112 -6.45 25.49 3.63
C ALA A 112 -6.37 24.23 4.52
N ARG A 113 -6.97 23.12 4.09
CA ARG A 113 -6.98 21.83 4.78
C ARG A 113 -7.53 21.90 6.21
N GLN A 114 -8.58 22.71 6.38
CA GLN A 114 -9.20 23.02 7.68
C GLN A 114 -10.34 22.04 8.02
N GLY A 115 -10.53 21.77 9.31
CA GLY A 115 -11.62 20.88 9.78
C GLY A 115 -11.36 19.39 9.54
N ARG A 116 -10.11 18.98 9.30
CA ARG A 116 -9.75 17.56 9.17
C ARG A 116 -9.80 16.88 10.53
N GLU A 117 -10.60 15.82 10.61
CA GLU A 117 -10.76 15.00 11.81
C GLU A 117 -10.33 13.56 11.54
N ALA A 118 -9.84 12.89 12.58
CA ALA A 118 -9.53 11.46 12.51
C ALA A 118 -10.83 10.64 12.46
N ASN A 119 -10.84 9.58 11.66
CA ASN A 119 -11.97 8.67 11.51
C ASN A 119 -11.46 7.28 11.12
N GLU A 120 -12.38 6.38 10.76
CA GLU A 120 -12.07 4.99 10.39
C GLU A 120 -11.09 4.86 9.19
N TYR A 121 -10.97 5.90 8.34
CA TYR A 121 -10.08 5.93 7.18
C TYR A 121 -8.89 6.87 7.35
N ALA A 122 -8.99 7.86 8.24
CA ALA A 122 -8.03 8.96 8.35
C ALA A 122 -7.41 9.05 9.74
N TRP A 123 -6.08 9.09 9.82
CA TRP A 123 -5.35 9.25 11.07
C TRP A 123 -4.09 10.10 10.87
N LYS A 124 -3.51 10.56 11.98
CA LYS A 124 -2.30 11.38 12.00
C LYS A 124 -1.14 10.64 12.62
N VAL A 125 0.06 10.95 12.12
CA VAL A 125 1.33 10.49 12.68
C VAL A 125 2.29 11.68 12.69
N SER A 126 3.03 11.88 13.78
CA SER A 126 3.99 12.99 13.88
C SER A 126 5.27 12.69 13.08
N ALA A 127 5.97 13.75 12.65
CA ALA A 127 7.26 13.59 12.00
C ALA A 127 8.30 12.93 12.93
N GLU A 128 8.20 13.16 14.24
CA GLU A 128 9.04 12.54 15.27
C GLU A 128 8.82 11.03 15.35
N GLU A 129 7.55 10.58 15.35
CA GLU A 129 7.20 9.16 15.30
C GLU A 129 7.73 8.50 14.02
N ILE A 130 7.62 9.18 12.88
CA ILE A 130 8.14 8.69 11.60
C ILE A 130 9.68 8.60 11.64
N ALA A 131 10.36 9.60 12.20
CA ALA A 131 11.81 9.60 12.35
C ALA A 131 12.29 8.48 13.28
N ALA A 132 11.60 8.26 14.41
CA ALA A 132 11.89 7.15 15.33
C ALA A 132 11.74 5.78 14.66
N ARG A 133 10.88 5.67 13.64
CA ARG A 133 10.70 4.46 12.81
C ARG A 133 11.66 4.40 11.63
N ASN A 134 12.83 5.03 11.71
CA ASN A 134 13.84 5.10 10.65
C ASN A 134 13.28 5.65 9.33
N TYR A 135 12.44 6.69 9.43
CA TYR A 135 11.75 7.32 8.29
C TYR A 135 10.85 6.35 7.53
N ASN A 136 10.29 5.34 8.19
CA ASN A 136 9.32 4.43 7.58
C ASN A 136 7.94 5.10 7.51
N LEU A 137 7.45 5.33 6.29
CA LEU A 137 6.17 5.96 6.03
C LEU A 137 5.01 4.96 5.92
N ASP A 138 5.25 3.64 6.07
CA ASP A 138 4.20 2.63 6.09
C ASP A 138 3.50 2.57 7.46
N CYS A 139 2.85 3.67 7.81
CA CYS A 139 2.00 3.75 8.99
C CYS A 139 0.67 3.06 8.67
N LYS A 140 0.29 2.03 9.44
CA LYS A 140 -0.97 1.29 9.24
C LYS A 140 -2.14 2.01 9.90
N ASN A 141 -3.33 1.80 9.34
CA ASN A 141 -4.56 2.33 9.90
C ASN A 141 -4.86 1.67 11.27
N PRO A 142 -4.97 2.44 12.37
CA PRO A 142 -5.28 1.89 13.69
C PRO A 142 -6.71 1.33 13.78
N HIS A 143 -7.61 1.73 12.87
CA HIS A 143 -9.00 1.29 12.81
C HIS A 143 -9.23 0.09 11.91
N GLN A 144 -8.19 -0.48 11.29
CA GLN A 144 -8.35 -1.74 10.56
C GLN A 144 -8.82 -2.81 11.53
N LEU A 145 -10.04 -3.32 11.29
CA LEU A 145 -10.52 -4.55 11.91
C LEU A 145 -9.46 -5.62 11.64
N ALA A 146 -8.88 -6.17 12.71
CA ALA A 146 -7.87 -7.20 12.60
C ALA A 146 -8.38 -8.25 11.62
N VAL A 147 -7.68 -8.40 10.49
CA VAL A 147 -7.89 -9.55 9.61
C VAL A 147 -7.72 -10.73 10.53
N THR A 148 -8.80 -11.47 10.75
CA THR A 148 -8.74 -12.73 11.50
C THR A 148 -7.84 -13.63 10.67
N HIS A 149 -6.54 -13.63 10.99
CA HIS A 149 -5.66 -14.66 10.48
C HIS A 149 -6.26 -15.98 10.96
N SER A 150 -6.54 -16.89 10.04
CA SER A 150 -6.94 -18.25 10.39
C SER A 150 -5.93 -18.79 11.40
N ASP A 151 -6.43 -19.52 12.40
CA ASP A 151 -5.61 -20.14 13.45
C ASP A 151 -4.37 -20.81 12.83
N PRO A 152 -3.13 -20.47 13.27
CA PRO A 152 -1.92 -21.08 12.75
C PRO A 152 -1.96 -22.61 12.73
N GLU A 153 -2.63 -23.23 13.70
CA GLU A 153 -2.77 -24.68 13.75
C GLU A 153 -3.68 -25.20 12.63
N ALA A 154 -4.79 -24.50 12.35
CA ALA A 154 -5.67 -24.84 11.23
C ALA A 154 -4.95 -24.69 9.88
N LEU A 155 -4.18 -23.61 9.70
CA LEU A 155 -3.37 -23.40 8.49
C LEU A 155 -2.29 -24.49 8.34
N TRP A 156 -1.72 -24.96 9.44
CA TRP A 156 -0.73 -26.05 9.44
C TRP A 156 -1.36 -27.39 9.04
N GLN A 157 -2.56 -27.69 9.55
CA GLN A 157 -3.31 -28.88 9.15
C GLN A 157 -3.68 -28.85 7.66
N ASP A 158 -4.16 -27.70 7.16
CA ASP A 158 -4.45 -27.50 5.75
C ASP A 158 -3.20 -27.71 4.89
N TYR A 159 -2.06 -27.14 5.30
CA TYR A 159 -0.78 -27.35 4.62
C TYR A 159 -0.40 -28.83 4.55
N GLN A 160 -0.48 -29.56 5.67
CA GLN A 160 -0.16 -30.99 5.70
C GLN A 160 -1.09 -31.82 4.81
N ALA A 161 -2.39 -31.50 4.79
CA ALA A 161 -3.35 -32.15 3.91
C ALA A 161 -3.00 -31.92 2.43
N LEU A 162 -2.62 -30.69 2.08
CA LEU A 162 -2.21 -30.31 0.73
C LEU A 162 -0.95 -31.05 0.29
N VAL A 163 0.06 -31.17 1.17
CA VAL A 163 1.29 -31.93 0.90
C VAL A 163 0.98 -33.40 0.63
N ARG A 164 0.12 -34.04 1.44
CA ARG A 164 -0.28 -35.44 1.22
C ARG A 164 -0.97 -35.64 -0.12
N GLN A 165 -1.84 -34.71 -0.52
CA GLN A 165 -2.49 -34.76 -1.84
C GLN A 165 -1.48 -34.62 -2.97
N LEU A 166 -0.49 -33.73 -2.81
CA LEU A 166 0.58 -33.53 -3.79
C LEU A 166 1.41 -34.81 -3.98
N GLU A 167 1.83 -35.45 -2.88
CA GLU A 167 2.59 -36.70 -2.91
C GLU A 167 1.78 -37.83 -3.56
N ALA A 168 0.49 -37.96 -3.22
CA ALA A 168 -0.38 -38.95 -3.83
C ALA A 168 -0.51 -38.73 -5.35
N ALA A 169 -0.73 -37.49 -5.77
CA ALA A 169 -0.82 -37.13 -7.19
C ALA A 169 0.49 -37.39 -7.94
N GLN A 170 1.64 -37.05 -7.36
CA GLN A 170 2.96 -37.33 -7.95
C GLN A 170 3.21 -38.84 -8.09
N ASN A 171 2.87 -39.63 -7.08
CA ASN A 171 3.05 -41.08 -7.11
C ASN A 171 2.13 -41.74 -8.15
N ALA A 172 0.88 -41.29 -8.25
CA ALA A 172 -0.05 -41.74 -9.28
C ALA A 172 0.50 -41.43 -10.68
N LEU A 173 0.96 -40.19 -10.90
CA LEU A 173 1.54 -39.78 -12.18
C LEU A 173 2.80 -40.60 -12.52
N LYS A 174 3.67 -40.84 -11.55
CA LYS A 174 4.88 -41.66 -11.73
C LYS A 174 4.53 -43.10 -12.11
N THR A 175 3.50 -43.66 -11.48
CA THR A 175 3.04 -45.02 -11.77
C THR A 175 2.55 -45.13 -13.21
N GLU A 176 1.75 -44.17 -13.68
CA GLU A 176 1.23 -44.20 -15.05
C GLU A 176 2.28 -43.89 -16.12
N LEU A 177 3.27 -43.05 -15.81
CA LEU A 177 4.41 -42.87 -16.71
C LEU A 177 5.23 -44.14 -16.84
N LEU A 178 5.47 -44.86 -15.74
CA LEU A 178 6.20 -46.13 -15.76
C LEU A 178 5.42 -47.23 -16.48
N SER A 179 4.10 -47.30 -16.31
CA SER A 179 3.26 -48.28 -17.02
C SER A 179 3.24 -48.02 -18.53
N ALA A 180 3.15 -46.75 -18.95
CA ALA A 180 3.22 -46.37 -20.36
C ALA A 180 4.60 -46.63 -20.99
N LEU A 181 5.69 -46.40 -20.25
CA LEU A 181 7.07 -46.70 -20.70
C LEU A 181 7.31 -48.21 -20.83
N ALA A 182 6.78 -49.02 -19.91
CA ALA A 182 6.91 -50.47 -19.94
C ALA A 182 6.04 -51.12 -21.03
N GLY A 183 4.95 -50.47 -21.47
CA GLY A 183 4.06 -50.95 -22.53
C GLY A 183 4.54 -50.71 -23.97
N HIS A 184 5.74 -50.15 -24.17
CA HIS A 184 6.35 -49.90 -25.50
C HIS A 184 7.54 -50.85 -25.81
N ALA A 185 7.63 -52.00 -25.13
CA ALA A 185 8.61 -53.05 -25.40
C ALA A 185 7.96 -54.31 -25.98
#